data_AF-A0A3D4B774-F1
#
_entry.id   AF-A0A3D4B774-F1
#
_cell.length_a   1.000
_cell.length_b   1.000
_cell.length_c   1.000
_cell.angle_alpha   90.00
_cell.angle_beta   90.00
_cell.angle_gamma   90.00
#
_symmetry.space_group_name_H-M   'P 1'
#
loop_
_entity.id
_entity.type
_entity.pdbx_description
1 polymer ?
#
loop_
_entity_poly.entity_id
_entity_poly.type
_entity_poly.pdbx_seq_one_letter_code
_entity_poly.pdbx_strand_id
1 'polypeptide(L)'
;MTLVAVIVIVSLMGQIIIDIISAMGDRLASIITATMDLSIRNRMVESAAAMDEILASPIWGYGLGYHFNFHPLIPYLTPTWYVHNVYLYLWLKLGIFGLSAFLIWYGMVLYHAYLCVRRLSDPFLHPLVLGIMCIMIAMIPLSITSPQFIQKDSILFLALGTGIIERIYRSNNWTAPLEA
;
A
#
# COMPACT_ATOMS: atom_id res chain seq x y z
N MET A 1 -42.77 -18.45 -13.89
CA MET A 1 -41.64 -17.55 -14.20
C MET A 1 -40.77 -17.27 -12.98
N THR A 2 -41.35 -17.02 -11.80
CA THR A 2 -40.61 -16.80 -10.53
C THR A 2 -39.75 -18.00 -10.08
N LEU A 3 -40.28 -19.23 -10.13
CA LEU A 3 -39.52 -20.42 -9.72
C LEU A 3 -38.27 -20.67 -10.57
N VAL A 4 -38.37 -20.46 -11.88
CA VAL A 4 -37.25 -20.61 -12.83
C VAL A 4 -36.17 -19.56 -12.56
N ALA A 5 -36.57 -18.32 -12.30
CA ALA A 5 -35.63 -17.25 -11.93
C ALA A 5 -34.88 -17.56 -10.63
N VAL A 6 -35.56 -18.10 -9.61
CA VAL A 6 -34.94 -18.50 -8.35
C VAL A 6 -33.91 -19.62 -8.56
N ILE A 7 -34.24 -20.64 -9.36
CA ILE A 7 -33.32 -21.75 -9.65
C ILE A 7 -32.07 -21.25 -10.38
N VAL A 8 -32.23 -20.35 -11.35
CA VAL A 8 -31.10 -19.76 -12.09
C VAL A 8 -30.22 -18.91 -11.19
N ILE A 9 -30.81 -18.13 -10.27
CA ILE A 9 -30.03 -17.32 -9.31
C ILE A 9 -29.24 -18.23 -8.37
N VAL A 10 -29.86 -19.27 -7.82
CA VAL A 10 -29.20 -20.20 -6.89
C VAL A 10 -28.08 -20.98 -7.60
N SER A 11 -28.27 -21.41 -8.84
CA SER A 11 -27.22 -22.11 -9.59
C SER A 11 -26.04 -21.20 -9.94
N LEU A 12 -26.31 -19.95 -10.35
CA LEU A 12 -25.26 -18.95 -10.58
C LEU A 12 -24.50 -18.63 -9.30
N MET A 13 -25.19 -18.44 -8.18
CA MET A 13 -24.55 -18.21 -6.88
C MET A 13 -23.69 -19.41 -6.47
N GLY A 14 -24.18 -20.64 -6.67
CA GLY A 14 -23.42 -21.86 -6.41
C GLY A 14 -22.14 -21.94 -7.24
N GLN A 15 -22.22 -21.63 -8.53
CA GLN A 15 -21.04 -21.62 -9.41
C GLN A 15 -20.01 -20.58 -8.98
N ILE A 16 -20.46 -19.36 -8.65
CA ILE A 16 -19.58 -18.29 -8.17
C ILE A 16 -18.82 -18.72 -6.89
N ILE A 17 -19.49 -19.38 -5.95
CA ILE A 17 -18.85 -19.86 -4.72
C ILE A 17 -17.78 -20.92 -5.05
N ILE A 18 -18.09 -21.86 -5.95
CA ILE A 18 -17.13 -22.89 -6.38
C ILE A 18 -15.91 -22.25 -7.05
N ASP A 19 -16.12 -21.29 -7.94
CA ASP A 19 -15.04 -20.58 -8.63
C ASP A 19 -14.16 -19.78 -7.65
N ILE A 20 -14.76 -19.15 -6.64
CA ILE A 20 -14.03 -18.45 -5.57
C ILE A 20 -13.18 -19.44 -4.78
N ILE A 21 -13.75 -20.57 -4.34
CA ILE A 21 -13.03 -21.60 -3.58
C ILE A 21 -11.88 -22.19 -4.42
N SER A 22 -12.12 -22.46 -5.69
CA SER A 22 -11.10 -22.90 -6.65
C SER A 22 -9.97 -21.89 -6.74
N ALA A 23 -10.29 -20.62 -7.01
CA ALA A 23 -9.30 -19.56 -7.14
C ALA A 23 -8.49 -19.35 -5.85
N MET A 24 -9.12 -19.50 -4.67
CA MET A 24 -8.43 -19.48 -3.39
C MET A 24 -7.49 -20.69 -3.24
N GLY A 25 -7.92 -21.89 -3.64
CA GLY A 25 -7.09 -23.09 -3.65
C GLY A 25 -5.88 -22.95 -4.56
N ASP A 26 -6.08 -22.45 -5.79
CA ASP A 26 -5.02 -22.20 -6.76
C ASP A 26 -4.03 -21.15 -6.25
N ARG A 27 -4.53 -20.09 -5.59
CA ARG A 27 -3.68 -19.08 -4.94
C ARG A 27 -2.82 -19.70 -3.83
N LEU A 28 -3.39 -20.51 -2.95
CA LEU A 28 -2.63 -21.15 -1.87
C LEU A 28 -1.60 -22.13 -2.41
N ALA A 29 -1.96 -22.94 -3.42
CA ALA A 29 -1.04 -23.83 -4.10
C ALA A 29 0.11 -23.06 -4.75
N SER A 30 -0.16 -21.91 -5.39
CA SER A 30 0.86 -21.06 -6.01
C SER A 30 1.85 -20.45 -5.01
N ILE A 31 1.40 -20.16 -3.78
CA ILE A 31 2.26 -19.67 -2.70
C ILE A 31 3.21 -20.79 -2.23
N ILE A 32 2.74 -22.04 -2.18
CA ILE A 32 3.51 -23.19 -1.68
C ILE A 32 4.50 -23.70 -2.73
N THR A 33 4.15 -23.64 -4.02
CA THR A 33 5.01 -24.11 -5.12
C THR A 33 6.06 -23.11 -5.58
N ALA A 34 6.22 -21.99 -4.85
CA ALA A 34 7.09 -20.83 -5.06
C ALA A 34 8.37 -21.03 -5.89
N THR A 35 8.19 -21.31 -7.17
CA THR A 35 9.09 -20.91 -8.25
C THR A 35 8.70 -19.46 -8.52
N MET A 36 9.68 -18.54 -8.55
CA MET A 36 9.40 -17.09 -8.64
C MET A 36 8.31 -16.80 -9.67
N ASP A 37 7.12 -16.47 -9.17
CA ASP A 37 5.96 -16.20 -9.99
C ASP A 37 6.32 -15.12 -11.02
N LEU A 38 5.82 -15.28 -12.24
CA LEU A 38 6.03 -14.35 -13.35
C LEU A 38 5.70 -12.92 -12.91
N SER A 39 4.69 -12.75 -12.05
CA SER A 39 4.29 -11.48 -11.46
C SER A 39 5.40 -10.79 -10.66
N ILE A 40 6.14 -11.54 -9.82
CA ILE A 40 7.24 -11.04 -9.00
C ILE A 40 8.43 -10.68 -9.88
N ARG A 41 8.78 -11.54 -10.84
CA ARG A 41 9.87 -11.28 -11.78
C ARG A 41 9.61 -10.01 -12.60
N ASN A 42 8.37 -9.80 -13.04
CA ASN A 42 8.00 -8.61 -13.78
C ASN A 42 8.18 -7.33 -12.95
N ARG A 43 7.82 -7.35 -11.66
CA ARG A 43 8.01 -6.21 -10.75
C ARG A 43 9.48 -5.92 -10.47
N MET A 44 10.34 -6.94 -10.44
CA MET A 44 11.79 -6.73 -10.29
C MET A 44 12.38 -6.05 -11.52
N VAL A 45 11.99 -6.47 -12.74
CA VAL A 45 12.43 -5.82 -13.99
C VAL A 45 11.91 -4.39 -14.06
N GLU A 46 10.65 -4.14 -13.71
CA GLU A 46 10.08 -2.79 -13.60
C GLU A 46 10.85 -1.92 -12.60
N SER A 47 11.17 -2.45 -11.42
CA SER A 47 11.92 -1.74 -10.38
C SER A 47 13.35 -1.41 -10.81
N ALA A 48 14.00 -2.33 -11.54
CA ALA A 48 15.33 -2.09 -12.10
C ALA A 48 15.30 -0.97 -13.15
N ALA A 49 14.35 -1.01 -14.09
CA ALA A 49 14.18 0.04 -15.09
C ALA A 49 13.86 1.41 -14.44
N ALA A 50 13.02 1.43 -13.41
CA ALA A 50 12.75 2.66 -12.65
C ALA A 50 14.00 3.18 -11.93
N MET A 51 14.85 2.28 -11.42
CA MET A 51 16.11 2.67 -10.78
C MET A 51 17.09 3.29 -11.78
N ASP A 52 17.22 2.71 -12.98
CA ASP A 52 18.08 3.24 -14.03
C ASP A 52 17.69 4.69 -14.39
N GLU A 53 16.39 4.96 -14.48
CA GLU A 53 15.86 6.31 -14.68
C GLU A 53 16.15 7.23 -13.47
N ILE A 54 15.90 6.75 -12.24
CA ILE A 54 16.19 7.52 -11.01
C ILE A 54 17.66 7.97 -10.97
N LEU A 55 18.59 7.11 -11.37
CA LEU A 55 20.02 7.42 -11.35
C LEU A 55 20.39 8.57 -12.32
N ALA A 56 19.59 8.81 -13.37
CA ALA A 56 19.79 9.93 -14.28
C ALA A 56 19.24 11.27 -13.74
N SER A 57 18.20 11.26 -12.89
CA SER A 57 17.67 12.47 -12.21
C SER A 57 17.25 12.20 -10.75
N PRO A 58 18.22 11.94 -9.84
CA PRO A 58 17.88 11.46 -8.49
C PRO A 58 17.36 12.56 -7.57
N ILE A 59 17.71 13.82 -7.83
CA ILE A 59 17.39 14.95 -6.95
C ILE A 59 15.98 15.47 -7.21
N TRP A 60 15.65 15.73 -8.48
CA TRP A 60 14.39 16.35 -8.89
C TRP A 60 13.34 15.33 -9.36
N GLY A 61 13.77 14.14 -9.76
CA GLY A 61 12.91 13.20 -10.47
C GLY A 61 12.49 13.74 -11.83
N TYR A 62 11.37 13.24 -12.34
CA TYR A 62 10.85 13.53 -13.68
C TYR A 62 9.45 14.18 -13.69
N GLY A 63 8.84 14.38 -12.52
CA GLY A 63 7.49 14.91 -12.38
C GLY A 63 6.38 13.86 -12.53
N LEU A 64 5.17 14.21 -12.05
CA LEU A 64 4.04 13.29 -11.97
C LEU A 64 3.56 12.76 -13.34
N GLY A 65 3.69 13.57 -14.40
CA GLY A 65 3.31 13.23 -15.76
C GLY A 65 4.32 12.36 -16.53
N TYR A 66 5.46 12.00 -15.93
CA TYR A 66 6.47 11.20 -16.62
C TYR A 66 5.99 9.78 -16.91
N HIS A 67 6.36 9.22 -18.05
CA HIS A 67 6.17 7.81 -18.35
C HIS A 67 7.54 7.21 -18.65
N PHE A 68 7.80 6.02 -18.12
CA PHE A 68 9.01 5.28 -18.47
C PHE A 68 8.61 3.98 -19.15
N ASN A 69 9.52 3.47 -19.98
CA ASN A 69 9.33 2.22 -20.69
C ASN A 69 10.09 1.14 -19.93
N PHE A 70 9.45 0.01 -19.70
CA PHE A 70 10.14 -1.21 -19.32
C PHE A 70 9.66 -2.35 -20.21
N HIS A 71 10.47 -3.40 -20.31
CA HIS A 71 10.16 -4.58 -21.11
C HIS A 71 9.59 -5.64 -20.16
N PRO A 72 8.26 -5.77 -20.05
CA PRO A 72 7.69 -6.82 -19.22
C PRO A 72 8.06 -8.19 -19.79
N LEU A 73 8.09 -9.20 -18.92
CA LEU A 73 8.32 -10.60 -19.31
C LEU A 73 7.11 -11.21 -20.05
N ILE A 74 6.10 -10.41 -20.32
CA ILE A 74 4.84 -10.71 -20.99
C ILE A 74 4.85 -9.89 -22.31
N PRO A 75 4.31 -10.36 -23.46
CA PRO A 75 4.76 -9.95 -24.80
C PRO A 75 4.52 -8.51 -25.29
N TYR A 76 4.33 -7.51 -24.43
CA TYR A 76 4.00 -6.14 -24.87
C TYR A 76 4.82 -5.11 -24.09
N LEU A 77 5.63 -4.29 -24.77
CA LEU A 77 6.08 -3.03 -24.18
C LEU A 77 4.84 -2.18 -23.87
N THR A 78 4.64 -1.87 -22.60
CA THR A 78 3.61 -0.94 -22.17
C THR A 78 4.30 0.23 -21.48
N PRO A 79 4.25 1.45 -22.07
CA PRO A 79 4.65 2.65 -21.35
C PRO A 79 3.81 2.71 -20.08
N THR A 80 4.47 2.76 -18.92
CA THR A 80 3.78 2.82 -17.63
C THR A 80 4.06 4.16 -16.98
N TRP A 81 3.01 4.74 -16.39
CA TRP A 81 3.13 5.92 -15.54
C TRP A 81 3.39 5.54 -14.08
N TYR A 82 3.40 4.24 -13.78
CA TYR A 82 3.25 3.65 -12.46
C TYR A 82 4.36 2.62 -12.19
N VAL A 83 4.82 2.58 -10.94
CA VAL A 83 5.81 1.61 -10.44
C VAL A 83 5.16 0.89 -9.26
N HIS A 84 5.25 -0.44 -9.20
CA HIS A 84 4.63 -1.21 -8.12
C HIS A 84 5.29 -0.98 -6.76
N ASN A 85 6.55 -0.55 -6.75
CA ASN A 85 7.26 -0.10 -5.56
C ASN A 85 7.00 1.40 -5.35
N VAL A 86 6.28 1.75 -4.29
CA VAL A 86 5.92 3.15 -3.99
C VAL A 86 7.14 4.05 -3.79
N TYR A 87 8.23 3.51 -3.23
CA TYR A 87 9.38 4.31 -2.83
C TYR A 87 10.15 4.71 -4.08
N LEU A 88 10.29 3.76 -5.02
CA LEU A 88 10.82 4.05 -6.34
C LEU A 88 9.89 4.96 -7.13
N TYR A 89 8.57 4.78 -7.03
CA TYR A 89 7.62 5.70 -7.66
C TYR A 89 7.83 7.14 -7.17
N LEU A 90 7.83 7.36 -5.85
CA LEU A 90 7.99 8.69 -5.26
C LEU A 90 9.35 9.29 -5.61
N TRP A 91 10.42 8.48 -5.59
CA TRP A 91 11.75 8.94 -5.98
C TRP A 91 11.82 9.30 -7.47
N LEU A 92 11.32 8.43 -8.36
CA LEU A 92 11.31 8.68 -9.79
C LEU A 92 10.53 9.95 -10.14
N LYS A 93 9.39 10.18 -9.49
CA LYS A 93 8.48 11.27 -9.83
C LYS A 93 8.84 12.59 -9.15
N LEU A 94 9.26 12.55 -7.90
CA LEU A 94 9.44 13.75 -7.06
C LEU A 94 10.87 13.93 -6.56
N GLY A 95 11.78 13.04 -6.98
CA GLY A 95 13.16 13.04 -6.53
C GLY A 95 13.32 12.64 -5.07
N ILE A 96 14.55 12.75 -4.58
CA ILE A 96 14.88 12.45 -3.19
C ILE A 96 14.08 13.32 -2.22
N PHE A 97 13.80 14.58 -2.57
CA PHE A 97 13.05 15.48 -1.71
C PHE A 97 11.61 15.02 -1.49
N GLY A 98 10.92 14.56 -2.54
CA GLY A 98 9.56 14.04 -2.39
C GLY A 98 9.53 12.74 -1.59
N LEU A 99 10.47 11.83 -1.84
CA LEU A 99 10.61 10.60 -1.05
C LEU A 99 10.88 10.92 0.44
N SER A 100 11.86 11.78 0.72
CA SER A 100 12.20 12.16 2.09
C SER A 100 11.06 12.87 2.80
N ALA A 101 10.37 13.81 2.15
CA ALA A 101 9.22 14.50 2.72
C ALA A 101 8.11 13.50 3.10
N PHE A 102 7.83 12.53 2.22
CA PHE A 102 6.86 11.47 2.51
C PHE A 102 7.28 10.60 3.70
N LEU A 103 8.53 10.13 3.73
CA LEU A 103 9.04 9.28 4.82
C LEU A 103 9.07 10.01 6.16
N ILE A 104 9.45 11.28 6.18
CA ILE A 104 9.45 12.12 7.38
C ILE A 104 8.01 12.31 7.87
N TRP A 105 7.10 12.71 6.98
CA TRP A 105 5.68 12.86 7.33
C TRP A 105 5.09 11.57 7.89
N TYR A 106 5.32 10.44 7.20
CA TYR A 106 4.81 9.15 7.63
C TYR A 106 5.40 8.69 8.97
N GLY A 107 6.71 8.90 9.15
CA GLY A 107 7.41 8.61 10.40
C GLY A 107 6.92 9.47 11.57
N MET A 108 6.64 10.75 11.35
CA MET A 108 6.06 11.62 12.38
C MET A 108 4.68 11.14 12.84
N VAL A 109 3.82 10.72 11.91
CA VAL A 109 2.49 10.21 12.25
C VAL A 109 2.59 8.91 13.04
N LEU A 110 3.48 7.99 12.65
CA LEU A 110 3.74 6.76 13.41
C LEU A 110 4.29 7.06 14.80
N TYR A 111 5.16 8.06 14.93
CA TYR A 111 5.67 8.50 16.22
C TYR A 111 4.56 9.07 17.11
N HIS A 112 3.67 9.90 16.57
CA HIS A 112 2.50 10.39 17.29
C HIS A 112 1.56 9.26 17.70
N ALA A 113 1.31 8.29 16.80
CA ALA A 113 0.52 7.09 17.11
C ALA A 113 1.14 6.28 18.25
N TYR A 114 2.46 6.09 18.24
CA TYR A 114 3.19 5.43 19.32
C TYR A 114 3.03 6.17 20.66
N LEU A 115 3.17 7.50 20.67
CA LEU A 115 2.96 8.30 21.89
C LEU A 115 1.52 8.17 22.39
N CYS A 116 0.54 8.18 21.50
CA CYS A 116 -0.85 7.94 21.84
C CYS A 116 -1.04 6.57 22.48
N VAL A 117 -0.55 5.49 21.87
CA VAL A 117 -0.64 4.13 22.45
C VAL A 117 0.02 4.06 23.83
N ARG A 118 1.15 4.74 24.02
CA ARG A 118 1.90 4.72 25.29
C ARG A 118 1.24 5.49 26.42
N ARG A 119 0.52 6.56 26.12
CA ARG A 119 0.04 7.53 27.12
C ARG A 119 -1.49 7.53 27.30
N LEU A 120 -2.24 6.99 26.35
CA LEU A 120 -3.70 7.02 26.38
C LEU A 120 -4.25 5.94 27.31
N SER A 121 -4.99 6.35 28.33
CA SER A 121 -5.67 5.43 29.27
C SER A 121 -7.13 5.15 28.88
N ASP A 122 -7.66 5.84 27.86
CA ASP A 122 -9.05 5.67 27.42
C ASP A 122 -9.25 4.27 26.79
N PRO A 123 -10.19 3.46 27.33
CA PRO A 123 -10.36 2.06 26.91
C PRO A 123 -10.93 1.90 25.50
N PHE A 124 -11.54 2.93 24.93
CA PHE A 124 -12.09 2.92 23.57
C PHE A 124 -11.07 3.46 22.56
N LEU A 125 -10.43 4.58 22.86
CA LEU A 125 -9.50 5.21 21.93
C LEU A 125 -8.17 4.45 21.81
N HIS A 126 -7.72 3.80 22.89
CA HIS A 126 -6.46 3.07 22.88
C HIS A 126 -6.42 1.94 21.83
N PRO A 127 -7.37 0.98 21.80
CA PRO A 127 -7.38 -0.06 20.77
C PRO A 127 -7.60 0.48 19.36
N LEU A 128 -8.36 1.57 19.20
CA LEU A 128 -8.55 2.22 17.90
C LEU A 128 -7.22 2.74 17.34
N VAL A 129 -6.46 3.51 18.12
CA VAL A 129 -5.16 4.05 17.70
C VAL A 129 -4.16 2.92 17.44
N LEU A 130 -4.13 1.90 18.31
CA LEU A 130 -3.27 0.74 18.12
C LEU A 130 -3.57 0.02 16.79
N GLY A 131 -4.86 -0.19 16.47
CA GLY A 131 -5.28 -0.79 15.21
C GLY A 131 -4.83 0.01 13.99
N ILE A 132 -5.03 1.34 14.02
CA ILE A 132 -4.58 2.24 12.94
C ILE A 132 -3.05 2.17 12.80
N MET A 133 -2.30 2.22 13.90
CA MET A 133 -0.84 2.12 13.90
C MET A 133 -0.36 0.80 13.28
N CYS A 134 -0.99 -0.33 13.64
CA CYS A 134 -0.66 -1.63 13.07
C CYS A 134 -0.90 -1.70 11.57
N ILE A 135 -2.03 -1.17 11.09
CA ILE A 135 -2.33 -1.11 9.64
C ILE A 135 -1.26 -0.27 8.92
N MET A 136 -0.95 0.92 9.46
CA MET A 136 0.07 1.79 8.89
C MET A 136 1.46 1.11 8.87
N ILE A 137 1.85 0.41 9.93
CA ILE A 137 3.11 -0.36 9.94
C ILE A 137 3.08 -1.46 8.87
N ALA A 138 1.98 -2.19 8.74
CA ALA A 138 1.83 -3.25 7.74
C ALA A 138 1.92 -2.71 6.30
N MET A 139 1.48 -1.47 6.04
CA MET A 139 1.59 -0.85 4.72
C MET A 139 3.06 -0.64 4.28
N ILE A 140 4.02 -0.50 5.20
CA ILE A 140 5.44 -0.26 4.86
C ILE A 140 6.02 -1.38 3.99
N PRO A 141 6.05 -2.67 4.43
CA PRO A 141 6.60 -3.75 3.63
C PRO A 141 5.70 -4.08 2.43
N LEU A 142 4.37 -3.96 2.56
CA LEU A 142 3.45 -4.20 1.44
C LEU A 142 3.71 -3.24 0.27
N SER A 143 4.13 -2.01 0.58
CA SER A 143 4.40 -0.96 -0.40
C SER A 143 5.62 -1.19 -1.31
N ILE A 144 6.43 -2.21 -1.01
CA ILE A 144 7.54 -2.64 -1.87
C ILE A 144 7.03 -3.35 -3.13
N THR A 145 5.93 -4.09 -3.01
CA THR A 145 5.42 -4.97 -4.09
C THR A 145 4.07 -4.54 -4.64
N SER A 146 3.34 -3.69 -3.90
CA SER A 146 2.08 -3.10 -4.31
C SER A 146 1.99 -1.70 -3.70
N PRO A 147 1.79 -0.61 -4.46
CA PRO A 147 1.95 0.75 -3.95
C PRO A 147 0.73 1.22 -3.17
N GLN A 148 0.66 0.74 -1.94
CA GLN A 148 -0.46 0.98 -1.04
C GLN A 148 -0.68 2.48 -0.79
N PHE A 149 0.37 3.31 -0.70
CA PHE A 149 0.16 4.73 -0.38
C PHE A 149 -0.45 5.60 -1.49
N ILE A 150 -0.59 5.08 -2.72
CA ILE A 150 -1.08 5.86 -3.87
C ILE A 150 -2.39 5.26 -4.42
N GLN A 151 -2.79 4.06 -3.98
CA GLN A 151 -4.07 3.47 -4.35
C GLN A 151 -5.22 4.21 -3.66
N LYS A 152 -6.32 4.42 -4.39
CA LYS A 152 -7.47 5.22 -3.95
C LYS A 152 -8.05 4.75 -2.61
N ASP A 153 -8.19 3.44 -2.45
CA ASP A 153 -8.79 2.84 -1.25
C ASP A 153 -7.90 3.09 -0.02
N SER A 154 -6.61 2.87 -0.19
CA SER A 154 -5.60 3.04 0.84
C SER A 154 -5.35 4.49 1.23
N ILE A 155 -5.51 5.45 0.30
CA ILE A 155 -5.44 6.89 0.59
C ILE A 155 -6.52 7.29 1.61
N LEU A 156 -7.72 6.72 1.51
CA LEU A 156 -8.79 7.01 2.47
C LEU A 156 -8.40 6.57 3.88
N PHE A 157 -7.88 5.34 4.03
CA PHE A 157 -7.41 4.84 5.32
C PHE A 157 -6.25 5.67 5.87
N LEU A 158 -5.32 6.08 5.01
CA LEU A 158 -4.21 6.94 5.36
C LEU A 158 -4.69 8.30 5.87
N ALA A 159 -5.61 8.95 5.15
CA ALA A 159 -6.12 10.27 5.49
C ALA A 159 -6.96 10.26 6.78
N LEU A 160 -7.85 9.28 6.94
CA LEU A 160 -8.65 9.15 8.16
C LEU A 160 -7.80 8.74 9.36
N GLY A 161 -6.90 7.76 9.18
CA GLY A 161 -6.01 7.29 10.24
C GLY A 161 -5.09 8.40 10.76
N THR A 162 -4.44 9.12 9.84
CA THR A 162 -3.61 10.29 10.18
C THR A 162 -4.43 11.38 10.88
N GLY A 163 -5.63 11.71 10.37
CA GLY A 163 -6.49 12.71 10.99
C GLY A 163 -6.93 12.35 12.42
N ILE A 164 -7.29 11.10 12.67
CA ILE A 164 -7.67 10.61 14.01
C ILE A 164 -6.47 10.66 14.96
N ILE A 165 -5.31 10.14 14.55
CA ILE A 165 -4.08 10.15 15.35
C ILE A 165 -3.70 11.58 15.71
N GLU A 166 -3.65 12.49 14.73
CA GLU A 166 -3.31 13.90 14.95
C GLU A 166 -4.31 14.61 15.86
N ARG A 167 -5.60 14.32 15.72
CA ARG A 167 -6.64 14.92 16.58
C ARG A 167 -6.44 14.52 18.04
N ILE A 168 -6.20 13.24 18.31
CA ILE A 168 -5.99 12.71 19.66
C ILE A 168 -4.66 13.21 20.24
N TYR A 169 -3.60 13.20 19.44
CA TYR A 169 -2.29 13.67 19.85
C TYR A 169 -2.34 15.14 20.30
N ARG A 170 -2.98 15.99 19.49
CA ARG A 170 -3.11 17.44 19.77
C ARG A 170 -4.06 17.75 20.92
N SER A 171 -5.13 16.99 21.11
CA SER A 171 -6.07 17.23 22.23
C SER A 171 -5.45 16.97 23.60
N ASN A 172 -4.43 16.11 23.66
CA ASN A 172 -3.76 15.74 24.91
C ASN A 172 -2.48 16.56 25.20
N ASN A 173 -2.17 17.58 24.38
CA ASN A 173 -1.00 18.46 24.53
C ASN A 173 0.34 17.72 24.76
N TRP A 174 0.54 16.58 24.09
CA TRP A 174 1.73 15.75 24.24
C TRP A 174 2.98 16.26 23.51
N THR A 175 3.10 17.58 23.38
CA THR A 175 4.28 18.24 22.81
C THR A 175 5.49 18.19 23.76
N ALA A 176 5.28 17.82 25.04
CA ALA A 176 6.37 17.67 26.02
C ALA A 176 7.07 16.29 25.91
N PRO A 177 8.41 16.25 25.97
CA PRO A 177 9.19 15.02 25.90
C PRO A 177 8.82 14.05 27.04
N LEU A 178 8.93 12.74 26.78
CA LEU A 178 8.80 11.71 27.80
C LEU A 178 9.92 11.91 28.83
N GLU A 179 9.59 12.22 30.08
CA GLU A 179 10.55 12.05 31.17
C GLU A 179 10.89 10.56 31.26
N ALA A 180 12.18 10.26 31.13
CA ALA A 180 12.76 8.92 31.07
C ALA A 180 12.89 8.29 32.46
#